data_AF-A0A7W7KFE1-F1
#
_entry.id   AF-A0A7W7KFE1-F1
#
_cell.length_a   1.000
_cell.length_b   1.000
_cell.length_c   1.000
_cell.angle_alpha   90.00
_cell.angle_beta   90.00
_cell.angle_gamma   90.00
#
_symmetry.space_group_name_H-M   'P 1'
#
loop_
_entity.id
_entity.type
_entity.pdbx_description
1 polymer ?
#
loop_
_entity_poly.entity_id
_entity_poly.type
_entity_poly.pdbx_seq_one_letter_code
_entity_poly.pdbx_strand_id
1 'polypeptide(L)'
;MSTQAVTFDILLFTEKQAFAKQIAGPVAKHWPGKKIGFIVCRSIAGLFKLKNPDNRDQTIAFSEPQLQPWEYWPQVYSLEGEHDLKMVGEGLPPVERALRAAGEIVYACDPDYSGAYGFQSSLSRILGEESLNAKRKALWPTALDQASIVHGLQAQDMTTHSHAFLDAVRHGQAKRWFDWNYSQLALAAFTPALLGVGVPAEKAWVSKYALQILFRLKRSGAKEAHNLYRDRATASNPEVRWGSPISRLDISNQLLAAGLVEEVGNKLKISERGLAFLARVHPGCEDPRLPLRLREGMENWPASKPALESYLTEFFTLQFEMNKGLQA
;
A
#
# COMPACT_ATOMS: atom_id res chain seq x y z
N MET A 1 -32.83 -0.62 5.14
CA MET A 1 -32.47 0.33 4.06
C MET A 1 -32.84 -0.31 2.73
N SER A 2 -33.50 0.44 1.84
CA SER A 2 -33.99 -0.07 0.55
C SER A 2 -32.89 -0.78 -0.25
N THR A 3 -33.20 -1.99 -0.73
CA THR A 3 -32.33 -2.88 -1.51
C THR A 3 -32.31 -2.57 -3.00
N GLN A 4 -32.92 -1.47 -3.45
CA GLN A 4 -32.93 -1.12 -4.86
C GLN A 4 -31.52 -0.83 -5.37
N ALA A 5 -31.13 -1.51 -6.44
CA ALA A 5 -29.85 -1.32 -7.10
C ALA A 5 -29.78 0.11 -7.66
N VAL A 6 -28.85 0.91 -7.17
CA VAL A 6 -28.54 2.22 -7.76
C VAL A 6 -27.70 1.97 -9.01
N THR A 7 -28.28 2.26 -10.17
CA THR A 7 -27.57 2.26 -11.46
C THR A 7 -26.87 3.59 -11.69
N PHE A 8 -25.75 3.59 -12.41
CA PHE A 8 -25.02 4.80 -12.80
C PHE A 8 -24.67 4.74 -14.28
N ASP A 9 -24.79 5.85 -14.99
CA ASP A 9 -24.26 5.95 -16.35
C ASP A 9 -22.73 5.96 -16.31
N ILE A 10 -22.16 6.73 -15.39
CA ILE A 10 -20.71 6.87 -15.19
C ILE A 10 -20.41 6.59 -13.71
N LEU A 11 -19.47 5.68 -13.45
CA LEU A 11 -19.02 5.35 -12.10
C LEU A 11 -17.51 5.59 -11.96
N LEU A 12 -17.14 6.57 -11.14
CA LEU A 12 -15.75 6.92 -10.89
C LEU A 12 -15.23 6.16 -9.68
N PHE A 13 -14.10 5.48 -9.83
CA PHE A 13 -13.43 4.78 -8.74
C PHE A 13 -12.33 5.65 -8.15
N THR A 14 -12.46 6.02 -6.88
CA THR A 14 -11.60 7.01 -6.20
C THR A 14 -11.08 6.49 -4.86
N GLU A 15 -9.95 7.03 -4.40
CA GLU A 15 -9.39 6.68 -3.09
C GLU A 15 -9.98 7.50 -1.95
N LYS A 16 -10.22 8.81 -2.14
CA LYS A 16 -10.51 9.75 -1.05
C LYS A 16 -11.78 10.53 -1.35
N GLN A 17 -12.65 10.66 -0.34
CA GLN A 17 -13.87 11.47 -0.46
C GLN A 17 -13.55 12.94 -0.80
N ALA A 18 -12.46 13.49 -0.26
CA ALA A 18 -12.00 14.84 -0.58
C ALA A 18 -11.71 15.00 -2.08
N PHE A 19 -11.05 14.01 -2.69
CA PHE A 19 -10.77 14.04 -4.12
C PHE A 19 -12.06 13.88 -4.95
N ALA A 20 -12.97 12.97 -4.55
CA ALA A 20 -14.27 12.84 -5.20
C ALA A 20 -15.06 14.17 -5.21
N LYS A 21 -15.09 14.89 -4.07
CA LYS A 21 -15.71 16.22 -3.97
C LYS A 21 -15.03 17.25 -4.89
N GLN A 22 -13.70 17.20 -4.98
CA GLN A 22 -12.91 18.12 -5.79
C GLN A 22 -13.15 17.93 -7.30
N ILE A 23 -13.34 16.69 -7.76
CA ILE A 23 -13.59 16.41 -9.18
C ILE A 23 -15.08 16.43 -9.57
N ALA A 24 -16.01 16.47 -8.60
CA ALA A 24 -17.46 16.39 -8.83
C ALA A 24 -17.97 17.42 -9.87
N GLY A 25 -17.61 18.71 -9.70
CA GLY A 25 -18.04 19.78 -10.60
C GLY A 25 -17.51 19.60 -12.03
N PRO A 26 -16.18 19.45 -12.23
CA PRO A 26 -15.62 19.14 -13.54
C PRO A 26 -16.23 17.89 -14.20
N VAL A 27 -16.49 16.84 -13.42
CA VAL A 27 -17.10 15.59 -13.88
C VAL A 27 -18.54 15.79 -14.34
N ALA A 28 -19.37 16.53 -13.58
CA ALA A 28 -20.74 16.87 -13.98
C ALA A 28 -20.79 17.63 -15.31
N LYS A 29 -19.85 18.57 -15.50
CA LYS A 29 -19.73 19.37 -16.73
C LYS A 29 -19.24 18.55 -17.91
N HIS A 30 -18.37 17.57 -17.66
CA HIS A 30 -17.85 16.69 -18.71
C HIS A 30 -18.91 15.69 -19.22
N TRP A 31 -19.81 15.23 -18.36
CA TRP A 31 -20.90 14.32 -18.71
C TRP A 31 -22.29 14.91 -18.38
N PRO A 32 -22.74 15.93 -19.12
CA PRO A 32 -24.00 16.60 -18.82
C PRO A 32 -25.20 15.63 -18.93
N GLY A 33 -26.10 15.70 -17.95
CA GLY A 33 -27.32 14.90 -17.92
C GLY A 33 -27.13 13.41 -17.58
N LYS A 34 -25.90 12.96 -17.30
CA LYS A 34 -25.62 11.58 -16.88
C LYS A 34 -25.82 11.40 -15.39
N LYS A 35 -26.25 10.22 -14.97
CA LYS A 35 -26.28 9.79 -13.57
C LYS A 35 -24.89 9.33 -13.14
N ILE A 36 -24.22 10.14 -12.34
CA ILE A 36 -22.81 9.95 -11.97
C ILE A 36 -22.70 9.39 -10.55
N GLY A 37 -21.92 8.33 -10.39
CA GLY A 37 -21.58 7.72 -9.11
C GLY A 37 -20.09 7.78 -8.80
N PHE A 38 -19.77 7.68 -7.51
CA PHE A 38 -18.40 7.56 -7.02
C PHE A 38 -18.28 6.38 -6.08
N ILE A 39 -17.26 5.55 -6.28
CA ILE A 39 -16.77 4.62 -5.28
C ILE A 39 -15.61 5.30 -4.55
N VAL A 40 -15.67 5.34 -3.23
CA VAL A 40 -14.60 5.84 -2.37
C VAL A 40 -14.07 4.70 -1.53
N CYS A 41 -12.82 4.30 -1.78
CA CYS A 41 -12.22 3.11 -1.17
C CYS A 41 -11.51 3.38 0.16
N ARG A 42 -11.19 4.66 0.45
CA ARG A 42 -10.40 5.17 1.59
C ARG A 42 -9.04 4.50 1.85
N SER A 43 -8.62 3.58 0.99
CA SER A 43 -7.36 2.87 1.07
C SER A 43 -6.62 2.94 -0.24
N ILE A 44 -5.31 3.18 -0.15
CA ILE A 44 -4.36 3.07 -1.26
C ILE A 44 -4.31 1.65 -1.86
N ALA A 45 -4.92 0.66 -1.21
CA ALA A 45 -5.00 -0.72 -1.71
C ALA A 45 -6.29 -1.01 -2.51
N GLY A 46 -7.15 -0.02 -2.75
CA GLY A 46 -8.47 -0.24 -3.35
C GLY A 46 -9.43 -0.92 -2.39
N LEU A 47 -10.29 -1.81 -2.89
CA LEU A 47 -11.34 -2.49 -2.11
C LEU A 47 -10.84 -3.65 -1.25
N PHE A 48 -9.59 -4.07 -1.43
CA PHE A 48 -9.03 -5.23 -0.76
C PHE A 48 -7.70 -4.88 -0.08
N LYS A 49 -7.42 -5.46 1.08
CA LYS A 49 -6.13 -5.41 1.78
C LYS A 49 -5.39 -6.73 1.62
N LEU A 50 -4.07 -6.71 1.75
CA LEU A 50 -3.32 -7.95 1.99
C LEU A 50 -3.92 -8.65 3.22
N LYS A 51 -4.13 -9.97 3.13
CA LYS A 51 -4.48 -10.78 4.28
C LYS A 51 -3.33 -10.66 5.31
N ASN A 52 -3.67 -10.67 6.59
CA ASN A 52 -2.64 -10.68 7.62
C ASN A 52 -1.82 -11.96 7.51
N PRO A 53 -0.49 -11.88 7.70
CA PRO A 53 0.33 -13.06 7.70
C PRO A 53 -0.03 -13.98 8.86
N ASP A 54 -0.10 -15.27 8.57
CA ASP A 54 -0.36 -16.36 9.52
C ASP A 54 0.76 -17.42 9.52
N ASN A 55 1.75 -17.31 8.63
CA ASN A 55 2.85 -18.25 8.56
C ASN A 55 3.82 -18.04 9.74
N ARG A 56 3.97 -19.09 10.56
CA ARG A 56 4.96 -19.15 11.65
C ARG A 56 6.06 -20.18 11.38
N ASP A 57 6.00 -20.86 10.23
CA ASP A 57 7.02 -21.78 9.79
C ASP A 57 8.23 -21.01 9.23
N GLN A 58 9.44 -21.50 9.55
CA GLN A 58 10.71 -20.98 9.04
C GLN A 58 11.05 -21.50 7.63
N THR A 59 10.16 -22.27 7.01
CA THR A 59 10.27 -22.64 5.59
C THR A 59 10.12 -21.42 4.69
N ILE A 60 11.13 -21.19 3.84
CA ILE A 60 11.08 -20.16 2.80
C ILE A 60 10.25 -20.69 1.63
N ALA A 61 9.02 -20.19 1.50
CA ALA A 61 8.14 -20.46 0.39
C ALA A 61 7.52 -19.17 -0.11
N PHE A 62 7.55 -18.97 -1.43
CA PHE A 62 6.95 -17.82 -2.07
C PHE A 62 5.54 -18.14 -2.58
N SER A 63 4.64 -17.18 -2.44
CA SER A 63 3.26 -17.31 -2.91
C SER A 63 2.73 -16.00 -3.47
N GLU A 64 1.64 -16.11 -4.23
CA GLU A 64 0.93 -14.93 -4.71
C GLU A 64 0.17 -14.23 -3.58
N PRO A 65 0.08 -12.88 -3.59
CA PRO A 65 -0.62 -12.14 -2.55
C PRO A 65 -2.07 -12.57 -2.37
N GLN A 66 -2.42 -12.91 -1.13
CA GLN A 66 -3.80 -13.12 -0.76
C GLN A 66 -4.40 -11.78 -0.32
N LEU A 67 -5.47 -11.35 -0.99
CA LEU A 67 -6.24 -10.17 -0.59
C LEU A 67 -7.55 -10.58 0.06
N GLN A 68 -7.95 -9.82 1.08
CA GLN A 68 -9.23 -9.91 1.77
C GLN A 68 -9.95 -8.55 1.70
N PRO A 69 -11.29 -8.51 1.75
CA PRO A 69 -12.02 -7.26 1.81
C PRO A 69 -11.63 -6.41 3.02
N TRP A 70 -11.83 -5.10 2.92
CA TRP A 70 -11.83 -4.23 4.11
C TRP A 70 -13.10 -4.47 4.94
N GLU A 71 -12.97 -4.51 6.26
CA GLU A 71 -14.09 -4.75 7.18
C GLU A 71 -15.07 -3.55 7.29
N TYR A 72 -14.57 -2.32 7.09
CA TYR A 72 -15.32 -1.09 7.33
C TYR A 72 -15.26 -0.09 6.15
N TRP A 73 -15.07 -0.56 4.94
CA TRP A 73 -14.92 0.25 3.72
C TRP A 73 -15.22 -0.69 2.55
N PRO A 74 -15.84 -0.30 1.42
CA PRO A 74 -15.93 1.02 0.76
C PRO A 74 -17.27 1.78 0.87
N GLN A 75 -17.36 3.00 0.30
CA GLN A 75 -18.59 3.80 0.21
C GLN A 75 -18.97 4.11 -1.24
N VAL A 76 -20.27 4.17 -1.53
CA VAL A 76 -20.84 4.58 -2.83
C VAL A 76 -21.60 5.88 -2.66
N TYR A 77 -21.29 6.86 -3.51
CA TYR A 77 -21.96 8.15 -3.57
C TYR A 77 -22.64 8.33 -4.92
N SER A 78 -23.78 9.01 -4.92
CA SER A 78 -24.40 9.60 -6.10
C SER A 78 -24.11 11.09 -6.13
N LEU A 79 -23.83 11.62 -7.32
CA LEU A 79 -23.75 13.05 -7.54
C LEU A 79 -25.16 13.62 -7.73
N GLU A 80 -25.55 14.59 -6.90
CA GLU A 80 -26.76 15.38 -7.01
C GLU A 80 -26.36 16.83 -7.38
N GLY A 81 -26.87 17.35 -8.51
CA GLY A 81 -26.40 18.63 -9.05
C GLY A 81 -24.94 18.61 -9.51
N GLU A 82 -24.20 19.71 -9.31
CA GLU A 82 -22.80 19.82 -9.75
C GLU A 82 -21.78 19.40 -8.67
N HIS A 83 -22.13 19.47 -7.38
CA HIS A 83 -21.16 19.37 -6.30
C HIS A 83 -21.59 18.50 -5.12
N ASP A 84 -22.85 18.09 -5.04
CA ASP A 84 -23.35 17.40 -3.86
C ASP A 84 -23.17 15.87 -3.99
N LEU A 85 -22.43 15.29 -3.05
CA LEU A 85 -22.18 13.85 -3.02
C LEU A 85 -23.00 13.22 -1.89
N LYS A 86 -24.06 12.52 -2.28
CA LYS A 86 -24.94 11.81 -1.35
C LYS A 86 -24.56 10.35 -1.27
N MET A 87 -24.28 9.87 -0.05
CA MET A 87 -23.98 8.46 0.17
C MET A 87 -25.24 7.61 -0.08
N VAL A 88 -25.11 6.61 -0.96
CA VAL A 88 -26.20 5.70 -1.32
C VAL A 88 -25.93 4.25 -0.91
N GLY A 89 -24.72 3.95 -0.42
CA GLY A 89 -24.38 2.64 0.11
C GLY A 89 -23.01 2.60 0.77
N GLU A 90 -22.81 1.61 1.63
CA GLU A 90 -21.56 1.33 2.33
C GLU A 90 -21.32 -0.18 2.41
N GLY A 91 -20.04 -0.56 2.37
CA GLY A 91 -19.59 -1.94 2.30
C GLY A 91 -19.46 -2.47 0.88
N LEU A 92 -18.96 -3.71 0.79
CA LEU A 92 -18.69 -4.38 -0.48
C LEU A 92 -19.97 -4.64 -1.30
N PRO A 93 -21.11 -5.11 -0.74
CA PRO A 93 -22.26 -5.45 -1.57
C PRO A 93 -22.86 -4.27 -2.37
N PRO A 94 -23.01 -3.04 -1.81
CA PRO A 94 -23.39 -1.89 -2.63
C PRO A 94 -22.39 -1.54 -3.73
N VAL A 95 -21.09 -1.68 -3.46
CA VAL A 95 -20.04 -1.44 -4.48
C VAL A 95 -20.09 -2.46 -5.60
N GLU A 96 -20.25 -3.74 -5.28
CA GLU A 96 -20.40 -4.78 -6.30
C GLU A 96 -21.59 -4.51 -7.21
N ARG A 97 -22.74 -4.14 -6.63
CA ARG A 97 -23.94 -3.76 -7.41
C ARG A 97 -23.67 -2.55 -8.29
N ALA A 98 -23.02 -1.51 -7.75
CA ALA A 98 -22.69 -0.31 -8.52
C ALA A 98 -21.75 -0.64 -9.69
N LEU A 99 -20.68 -1.41 -9.45
CA LEU A 99 -19.73 -1.82 -10.50
C LEU A 99 -20.39 -2.65 -11.60
N ARG A 100 -21.25 -3.61 -11.23
CA ARG A 100 -21.95 -4.47 -12.21
C ARG A 100 -23.01 -3.73 -13.02
N ALA A 101 -23.62 -2.70 -12.45
CA ALA A 101 -24.72 -1.96 -13.07
C ALA A 101 -24.27 -0.64 -13.74
N ALA A 102 -22.98 -0.30 -13.69
CA ALA A 102 -22.46 0.92 -14.29
C ALA A 102 -22.39 0.79 -15.83
N GLY A 103 -22.80 1.85 -16.54
CA GLY A 103 -22.61 1.96 -17.99
C GLY A 103 -21.13 2.09 -18.37
N GLU A 104 -20.43 3.01 -17.68
CA GLU A 104 -18.99 3.21 -17.80
C GLU A 104 -18.34 3.23 -16.42
N ILE A 105 -17.17 2.59 -16.28
CA ILE A 105 -16.34 2.65 -15.08
C ILE A 105 -15.08 3.43 -15.43
N VAL A 106 -14.78 4.46 -14.64
CA VAL A 106 -13.65 5.37 -14.86
C VAL A 106 -12.66 5.22 -13.70
N TYR A 107 -11.38 5.06 -14.03
CA TYR A 107 -10.32 5.16 -13.04
C TYR A 107 -10.12 6.63 -12.61
N ALA A 108 -10.17 6.91 -11.32
CA ALA A 108 -9.99 8.25 -10.75
C ALA A 108 -9.30 8.19 -9.37
N CYS A 109 -8.29 7.33 -9.24
CA CYS A 109 -7.40 7.31 -8.07
C CYS A 109 -6.19 8.24 -8.26
N ASP A 110 -5.36 8.38 -7.23
CA ASP A 110 -4.06 9.06 -7.34
C ASP A 110 -3.26 8.43 -8.53
N PRO A 111 -2.54 9.23 -9.34
CA PRO A 111 -1.83 8.76 -10.54
C PRO A 111 -0.54 7.97 -10.20
N ASP A 112 -0.66 6.93 -9.39
CA ASP A 112 0.44 6.11 -8.91
C ASP A 112 0.15 4.60 -8.98
N TYR A 113 1.16 3.81 -8.61
CA TYR A 113 1.08 2.35 -8.64
C TYR A 113 0.07 1.78 -7.65
N SER A 114 -0.23 2.50 -6.57
CA SER A 114 -1.13 2.03 -5.53
C SER A 114 -2.57 2.16 -5.99
N GLY A 115 -2.93 3.32 -6.54
CA GLY A 115 -4.23 3.57 -7.15
C GLY A 115 -4.51 2.63 -8.31
N ALA A 116 -3.58 2.54 -9.27
CA ALA A 116 -3.75 1.73 -10.48
C ALA A 116 -3.93 0.24 -10.18
N TYR A 117 -3.07 -0.33 -9.33
CA TYR A 117 -3.20 -1.72 -8.89
C TYR A 117 -4.47 -1.94 -8.05
N GLY A 118 -4.79 -1.02 -7.13
CA GLY A 118 -5.99 -1.10 -6.30
C GLY A 118 -7.26 -1.14 -7.13
N PHE A 119 -7.34 -0.33 -8.19
CA PHE A 119 -8.43 -0.36 -9.16
C PHE A 119 -8.48 -1.69 -9.91
N GLN A 120 -7.38 -2.10 -10.54
CA GLN A 120 -7.34 -3.32 -11.36
C GLN A 120 -7.70 -4.57 -10.55
N SER A 121 -7.09 -4.74 -9.38
CA SER A 121 -7.37 -5.88 -8.49
C SER A 121 -8.81 -5.88 -7.96
N SER A 122 -9.40 -4.70 -7.78
CA SER A 122 -10.81 -4.58 -7.39
C SER A 122 -11.75 -5.00 -8.51
N LEU A 123 -11.48 -4.58 -9.75
CA LEU A 123 -12.26 -4.98 -10.90
C LEU A 123 -12.15 -6.48 -11.16
N SER A 124 -10.94 -7.04 -11.16
CA SER A 124 -10.75 -8.45 -11.49
C SER A 124 -11.45 -9.38 -10.50
N ARG A 125 -11.44 -9.03 -9.21
CA ARG A 125 -12.11 -9.80 -8.16
C ARG A 125 -13.63 -9.70 -8.18
N ILE A 126 -14.17 -8.54 -8.52
CA ILE A 126 -15.63 -8.32 -8.51
C ILE A 126 -16.24 -8.71 -9.85
N LEU A 127 -15.66 -8.25 -10.95
CA LEU A 127 -16.20 -8.38 -12.30
C LEU A 127 -15.58 -9.53 -13.10
N GLY A 128 -14.56 -10.22 -12.58
CA GLY A 128 -13.82 -11.26 -13.29
C GLY A 128 -12.58 -10.72 -14.01
N GLU A 129 -11.59 -11.59 -14.27
CA GLU A 129 -10.33 -11.24 -14.95
C GLU A 129 -10.58 -10.74 -16.38
N GLU A 130 -11.59 -11.27 -17.06
CA GLU A 130 -12.03 -10.82 -18.39
C GLU A 130 -12.43 -9.35 -18.42
N SER A 131 -12.86 -8.79 -17.28
CA SER A 131 -13.20 -7.37 -17.17
C SER A 131 -11.98 -6.48 -17.44
N LEU A 132 -10.76 -6.97 -17.23
CA LEU A 132 -9.53 -6.20 -17.44
C LEU A 132 -9.23 -5.94 -18.92
N ASN A 133 -9.83 -6.72 -19.84
CA ASN A 133 -9.66 -6.52 -21.28
C ASN A 133 -10.41 -5.29 -21.82
N ALA A 134 -11.38 -4.77 -21.06
CA ALA A 134 -12.13 -3.59 -21.45
C ALA A 134 -11.29 -2.31 -21.22
N LYS A 135 -11.00 -1.61 -22.31
CA LYS A 135 -10.37 -0.29 -22.28
C LYS A 135 -11.31 0.71 -21.61
N ARG A 136 -10.90 1.25 -20.45
CA ARG A 136 -11.66 2.23 -19.66
C ARG A 136 -10.91 3.55 -19.59
N LYS A 137 -11.66 4.64 -19.50
CA LYS A 137 -11.07 5.97 -19.28
C LYS A 137 -10.32 6.02 -17.95
N ALA A 138 -9.18 6.71 -17.95
CA ALA A 138 -8.41 6.98 -16.75
C ALA A 138 -8.23 8.49 -16.56
N LEU A 139 -8.84 9.04 -15.52
CA LEU A 139 -8.58 10.40 -15.05
C LEU A 139 -7.21 10.42 -14.37
N TRP A 140 -6.23 11.02 -15.06
CA TRP A 140 -4.82 11.04 -14.64
C TRP A 140 -4.29 12.49 -14.56
N PRO A 141 -4.75 13.29 -13.59
CA PRO A 141 -4.36 14.69 -13.51
C PRO A 141 -2.92 14.82 -13.01
N THR A 142 -2.18 15.80 -13.52
CA THR A 142 -0.80 16.11 -13.10
C THR A 142 -0.74 16.88 -11.78
N ALA A 143 -1.85 17.53 -11.40
CA ALA A 143 -2.04 18.26 -10.16
C ALA A 143 -3.53 18.29 -9.79
N LEU A 144 -3.85 18.70 -8.56
CA LEU A 144 -5.23 18.71 -8.05
C LEU A 144 -5.99 20.02 -8.37
N ASP A 145 -5.40 20.96 -9.10
CA ASP A 145 -6.11 22.15 -9.54
C ASP A 145 -7.16 21.85 -10.62
N GLN A 146 -8.13 22.74 -10.76
CA GLN A 146 -9.25 22.54 -11.68
C GLN A 146 -8.80 22.40 -13.14
N ALA A 147 -7.76 23.10 -13.58
CA ALA A 147 -7.28 23.04 -14.96
C ALA A 147 -6.67 21.66 -15.26
N SER A 148 -5.85 21.15 -14.35
CA SER A 148 -5.27 19.80 -14.43
C SER A 148 -6.34 18.70 -14.43
N ILE A 149 -7.39 18.85 -13.62
CA ILE A 149 -8.54 17.90 -13.60
C ILE A 149 -9.30 17.94 -14.93
N VAL A 150 -9.64 19.13 -15.43
CA VAL A 150 -10.35 19.27 -16.71
C VAL A 150 -9.52 18.73 -17.87
N HIS A 151 -8.23 19.02 -17.90
CA HIS A 151 -7.30 18.45 -18.88
C HIS A 151 -7.28 16.93 -18.82
N GLY A 152 -7.17 16.34 -17.62
CA GLY A 152 -7.22 14.89 -17.43
C GLY A 152 -8.55 14.26 -17.86
N LEU A 153 -9.68 14.95 -17.68
CA LEU A 153 -10.98 14.52 -18.19
C LEU A 153 -11.07 14.63 -19.72
N GLN A 154 -10.35 15.55 -20.35
CA GLN A 154 -10.41 15.75 -21.81
C GLN A 154 -9.40 14.87 -22.58
N ALA A 155 -8.38 14.34 -21.90
CA ALA A 155 -7.40 13.44 -22.49
C ALA A 155 -8.07 12.17 -23.05
N GLN A 156 -8.00 11.97 -24.37
CA GLN A 156 -8.62 10.83 -25.05
C GLN A 156 -7.74 9.58 -25.06
N ASP A 157 -6.43 9.77 -24.92
CA ASP A 157 -5.40 8.75 -24.99
C ASP A 157 -5.08 8.11 -23.64
N MET A 158 -5.53 8.71 -22.53
CA MET A 158 -5.31 8.21 -21.18
C MET A 158 -6.40 7.22 -20.75
N THR A 159 -6.05 5.93 -20.77
CA THR A 159 -6.94 4.82 -20.45
C THR A 159 -6.22 3.76 -19.62
N THR A 160 -6.96 2.75 -19.18
CA THR A 160 -6.41 1.56 -18.51
C THR A 160 -5.47 0.72 -19.37
N HIS A 161 -5.31 1.06 -20.66
CA HIS A 161 -4.42 0.39 -21.60
C HIS A 161 -3.22 1.27 -21.98
N SER A 162 -3.15 2.51 -21.49
CA SER A 162 -2.02 3.38 -21.74
C SER A 162 -0.79 2.88 -20.98
N HIS A 163 0.40 3.09 -21.55
CA HIS A 163 1.66 2.65 -20.93
C HIS A 163 1.79 3.12 -19.48
N ALA A 164 1.53 4.41 -19.20
CA ALA A 164 1.60 4.96 -17.84
C ALA A 164 0.74 4.18 -16.82
N PHE A 165 -0.49 3.81 -17.19
CA PHE A 165 -1.38 3.03 -16.32
C PHE A 165 -0.86 1.61 -16.13
N LEU A 166 -0.48 0.93 -17.21
CA LEU A 166 0.00 -0.45 -17.17
C LEU A 166 1.33 -0.57 -16.39
N ASP A 167 2.19 0.43 -16.51
CA ASP A 167 3.45 0.51 -15.77
C ASP A 167 3.19 0.67 -14.28
N ALA A 168 2.26 1.57 -13.91
CA ALA A 168 1.80 1.73 -12.53
C ALA A 168 1.21 0.43 -11.95
N VAL A 169 0.40 -0.31 -12.73
CA VAL A 169 -0.11 -1.62 -12.32
C VAL A 169 1.03 -2.60 -12.04
N ARG A 170 2.01 -2.73 -12.96
CA ARG A 170 3.15 -3.66 -12.79
C ARG A 170 3.98 -3.31 -11.56
N HIS A 171 4.21 -2.02 -11.33
CA HIS A 171 4.86 -1.53 -10.11
C HIS A 171 4.08 -1.95 -8.85
N GLY A 172 2.75 -1.81 -8.87
CA GLY A 172 1.89 -2.19 -7.77
C GLY A 172 1.89 -3.71 -7.51
N GLN A 173 1.88 -4.52 -8.57
CA GLN A 173 2.00 -5.98 -8.49
C GLN A 173 3.30 -6.39 -7.80
N ALA A 174 4.44 -5.87 -8.27
CA ALA A 174 5.75 -6.15 -7.68
C ALA A 174 5.79 -5.78 -6.19
N LYS A 175 5.27 -4.59 -5.86
CA LYS A 175 5.26 -4.09 -4.49
C LYS A 175 4.42 -4.96 -3.57
N ARG A 176 3.25 -5.42 -4.03
CA ARG A 176 2.33 -6.27 -3.25
C ARG A 176 2.87 -7.67 -3.10
N TRP A 177 3.46 -8.23 -4.16
CA TRP A 177 4.17 -9.50 -4.12
C TRP A 177 5.30 -9.47 -3.09
N PHE A 178 6.13 -8.44 -3.11
CA PHE A 178 7.22 -8.29 -2.14
C PHE A 178 6.70 -8.13 -0.71
N ASP A 179 5.73 -7.22 -0.50
CA ASP A 179 5.18 -6.96 0.83
C ASP A 179 4.54 -8.19 1.45
N TRP A 180 3.81 -8.97 0.65
CA TRP A 180 3.20 -10.23 1.06
C TRP A 180 4.27 -11.21 1.53
N ASN A 181 5.21 -11.56 0.66
CA ASN A 181 6.22 -12.57 0.95
C ASN A 181 7.17 -12.14 2.08
N TYR A 182 7.57 -10.87 2.13
CA TYR A 182 8.32 -10.33 3.26
C TYR A 182 7.55 -10.47 4.57
N SER A 183 6.26 -10.14 4.59
CA SER A 183 5.47 -10.17 5.83
C SER A 183 5.25 -11.59 6.35
N GLN A 184 5.04 -12.57 5.45
CA GLN A 184 4.97 -13.99 5.83
C GLN A 184 6.26 -14.44 6.51
N LEU A 185 7.42 -14.16 5.90
CA LEU A 185 8.71 -14.60 6.41
C LEU A 185 9.13 -13.82 7.66
N ALA A 186 8.87 -12.51 7.72
CA ALA A 186 9.17 -11.66 8.86
C ALA A 186 8.45 -12.09 10.13
N LEU A 187 7.22 -12.60 10.01
CA LEU A 187 6.47 -13.11 11.16
C LEU A 187 7.20 -14.32 11.77
N ALA A 188 7.58 -15.32 10.97
CA ALA A 188 8.34 -16.47 11.44
C ALA A 188 9.74 -16.08 11.95
N ALA A 189 10.40 -15.14 11.28
CA ALA A 189 11.78 -14.78 11.55
C ALA A 189 11.96 -13.93 12.81
N PHE A 190 11.09 -12.94 13.06
CA PHE A 190 11.31 -11.94 14.09
C PHE A 190 10.42 -12.08 15.33
N THR A 191 9.29 -12.79 15.23
CA THR A 191 8.40 -13.00 16.40
C THR A 191 9.14 -13.64 17.58
N PRO A 192 9.95 -14.72 17.41
CA PRO A 192 10.67 -15.32 18.52
C PRO A 192 11.64 -14.34 19.21
N ALA A 193 12.35 -13.52 18.42
CA ALA A 193 13.27 -12.51 18.94
C ALA A 193 12.54 -11.40 19.71
N LEU A 194 11.38 -10.94 19.21
CA LEU A 194 10.55 -9.93 19.87
C LEU A 194 9.97 -10.44 21.20
N LEU A 195 9.41 -11.66 21.19
CA LEU A 195 8.90 -12.30 22.41
C LEU A 195 10.03 -12.52 23.44
N GLY A 196 11.21 -12.94 22.96
CA GLY A 196 12.38 -13.17 23.81
C GLY A 196 12.95 -11.93 24.52
N VAL A 197 12.51 -10.73 24.14
CA VAL A 197 12.84 -9.47 24.84
C VAL A 197 11.62 -8.83 25.53
N GLY A 198 10.54 -9.60 25.69
CA GLY A 198 9.34 -9.19 26.42
C GLY A 198 8.38 -8.30 25.63
N VAL A 199 8.42 -8.29 24.30
CA VAL A 199 7.36 -7.65 23.50
C VAL A 199 6.09 -8.50 23.60
N PRO A 200 4.92 -7.92 23.90
CA PRO A 200 3.65 -8.64 23.93
C PRO A 200 3.32 -9.30 22.57
N ALA A 201 2.70 -10.48 22.59
CA ALA A 201 2.47 -11.28 21.39
C ALA A 201 1.65 -10.55 20.31
N GLU A 202 0.67 -9.74 20.71
CA GLU A 202 -0.16 -8.92 19.83
C GLU A 202 0.61 -7.76 19.16
N LYS A 203 1.80 -7.44 19.67
CA LYS A 203 2.70 -6.41 19.14
C LYS A 203 4.00 -7.01 18.59
N ALA A 204 4.15 -8.33 18.63
CA ALA A 204 5.38 -9.04 18.25
C ALA A 204 5.51 -9.19 16.73
N TRP A 205 5.49 -8.06 16.02
CA TRP A 205 5.78 -7.99 14.60
C TRP A 205 6.58 -6.73 14.28
N VAL A 206 7.41 -6.79 13.24
CA VAL A 206 8.20 -5.66 12.75
C VAL A 206 8.11 -5.59 11.24
N SER A 207 7.78 -4.42 10.69
CA SER A 207 7.81 -4.22 9.24
C SER A 207 9.24 -4.07 8.73
N LYS A 208 9.46 -4.31 7.43
CA LYS A 208 10.77 -4.11 6.78
C LYS A 208 11.39 -2.74 7.10
N TYR A 209 10.60 -1.68 7.08
CA TYR A 209 11.10 -0.33 7.34
C TYR A 209 11.26 -0.04 8.83
N ALA A 210 10.41 -0.62 9.69
CA ALA A 210 10.58 -0.53 11.13
C ALA A 210 11.93 -1.14 11.56
N LEU A 211 12.31 -2.29 10.96
CA LEU A 211 13.61 -2.91 11.21
C LEU A 211 14.79 -2.02 10.78
N GLN A 212 14.74 -1.45 9.56
CA GLN A 212 15.81 -0.57 9.09
C GLN A 212 15.94 0.71 9.92
N ILE A 213 14.81 1.23 10.43
CA ILE A 213 14.82 2.37 11.36
C ILE A 213 15.54 2.03 12.67
N LEU A 214 15.31 0.84 13.22
CA LEU A 214 16.00 0.40 14.44
C LEU A 214 17.52 0.32 14.23
N PHE A 215 17.98 -0.30 13.15
CA PHE A 215 19.41 -0.33 12.80
C PHE A 215 20.00 1.07 12.65
N ARG A 216 19.26 1.98 12.01
CA ARG A 216 19.71 3.36 11.88
C ARG A 216 19.79 4.10 13.20
N LEU A 217 18.80 3.95 14.09
CA LEU A 217 18.81 4.56 15.41
C LEU A 217 19.98 4.02 16.26
N LYS A 218 20.29 2.72 16.15
CA LYS A 218 21.47 2.11 16.77
C LYS A 218 22.78 2.78 16.30
N ARG A 219 22.93 3.04 15.00
CA ARG A 219 24.15 3.67 14.44
C ARG A 219 24.24 5.18 14.71
N SER A 220 23.12 5.89 14.63
CA SER A 220 23.11 7.35 14.50
C SER A 220 22.48 8.10 15.68
N GLY A 221 22.06 7.37 16.72
CA GLY A 221 21.43 7.93 17.91
C GLY A 221 20.02 8.47 17.66
N ALA A 222 19.56 9.32 18.58
CA ALA A 222 18.22 9.88 18.55
C ALA A 222 17.97 10.77 17.30
N LYS A 223 16.81 10.62 16.67
CA LYS A 223 16.43 11.38 15.46
C LYS A 223 15.05 12.02 15.59
N GLU A 224 14.91 13.21 15.03
CA GLU A 224 13.60 13.83 14.85
C GLU A 224 12.79 13.07 13.82
N ALA A 225 11.46 13.07 13.98
CA ALA A 225 10.54 12.32 13.11
C ALA A 225 10.72 12.63 11.62
N HIS A 226 11.00 13.90 11.26
CA HIS A 226 11.17 14.30 9.86
C HIS A 226 12.46 13.74 9.21
N ASN A 227 13.48 13.44 10.02
CA ASN A 227 14.75 12.87 9.59
C ASN A 227 14.81 11.35 9.72
N LEU A 228 13.98 10.75 10.58
CA LEU A 228 13.97 9.32 10.89
C LEU A 228 13.86 8.43 9.65
N TYR A 229 13.09 8.87 8.66
CA TYR A 229 12.78 8.10 7.45
C TYR A 229 13.66 8.44 6.26
N ARG A 230 14.62 9.36 6.39
CA ARG A 230 15.49 9.80 5.29
C ARG A 230 16.90 9.32 5.53
N ASP A 231 17.41 8.36 4.77
CA ASP A 231 18.79 7.91 4.95
C ASP A 231 19.63 8.12 3.69
N ARG A 232 20.92 8.34 3.91
CA ARG A 232 21.95 8.24 2.88
C ARG A 232 22.87 7.13 3.33
N ALA A 233 22.68 5.94 2.76
CA ALA A 233 23.50 4.78 3.10
C ALA A 233 25.01 5.08 2.95
N THR A 234 25.38 5.97 2.01
CA THR A 234 26.71 6.58 1.88
C THR A 234 26.55 8.03 1.39
N ALA A 235 27.61 8.85 1.49
CA ALA A 235 27.60 10.23 0.98
C ALA A 235 27.33 10.31 -0.55
N SER A 236 27.69 9.27 -1.30
CA SER A 236 27.50 9.16 -2.74
C SER A 236 26.13 8.59 -3.15
N ASN A 237 25.38 7.99 -2.23
CA ASN A 237 24.08 7.40 -2.53
C ASN A 237 22.96 8.46 -2.53
N PRO A 238 21.95 8.32 -3.41
CA PRO A 238 20.77 9.17 -3.36
C PRO A 238 20.08 9.02 -1.99
N GLU A 239 19.50 10.12 -1.49
CA GLU A 239 18.67 10.06 -0.29
C GLU A 239 17.50 9.09 -0.54
N VAL A 240 17.41 8.08 0.31
CA VAL A 240 16.28 7.15 0.30
C VAL A 240 15.27 7.55 1.36
N ARG A 241 14.00 7.29 1.06
CA ARG A 241 12.91 7.51 2.01
C ARG A 241 12.25 6.18 2.37
N TRP A 242 12.21 5.86 3.66
CA TRP A 242 11.51 4.69 4.18
C TRP A 242 10.03 5.00 4.41
N GLY A 243 9.17 4.11 3.92
CA GLY A 243 7.72 4.25 4.02
C GLY A 243 7.12 5.36 3.15
N SER A 244 5.83 5.19 2.83
CA SER A 244 5.00 6.27 2.30
C SER A 244 4.69 7.27 3.42
N PRO A 245 4.31 8.53 3.12
CA PRO A 245 3.91 9.48 4.14
C PRO A 245 2.88 8.93 5.14
N ILE A 246 1.92 8.13 4.65
CA ILE A 246 0.88 7.50 5.46
C ILE A 246 1.49 6.44 6.40
N SER A 247 2.33 5.53 5.89
CA SER A 247 2.86 4.43 6.70
C SER A 247 3.88 4.86 7.76
N ARG A 248 4.47 6.06 7.64
CA ARG A 248 5.52 6.53 8.55
C ARG A 248 5.01 6.65 9.99
N LEU A 249 3.85 7.28 10.16
CA LEU A 249 3.24 7.42 11.48
C LEU A 249 2.95 6.06 12.11
N ASP A 250 2.38 5.13 11.33
CA ASP A 250 2.09 3.77 11.77
C ASP A 250 3.36 3.03 12.21
N ILE A 251 4.47 3.19 11.47
CA ILE A 251 5.75 2.58 11.82
C ILE A 251 6.27 3.10 13.17
N SER A 252 6.22 4.42 13.41
CA SER A 252 6.67 4.97 14.70
C SER A 252 5.78 4.53 15.85
N ASN A 253 4.46 4.58 15.66
CA ASN A 253 3.49 4.15 16.67
C ASN A 253 3.67 2.67 17.01
N GLN A 254 3.92 1.82 16.01
CA GLN A 254 4.24 0.42 16.20
C GLN A 254 5.50 0.22 17.05
N LEU A 255 6.60 0.90 16.71
CA LEU A 255 7.86 0.78 17.43
C LEU A 255 7.74 1.26 18.89
N LEU A 256 7.02 2.36 19.13
CA LEU A 256 6.71 2.88 20.47
C LEU A 256 5.82 1.92 21.25
N ALA A 257 4.76 1.40 20.63
CA ALA A 257 3.84 0.48 21.27
C ALA A 257 4.50 -0.84 21.68
N ALA A 258 5.49 -1.32 20.92
CA ALA A 258 6.33 -2.47 21.25
C ALA A 258 7.43 -2.14 22.28
N GLY A 259 7.66 -0.85 22.57
CA GLY A 259 8.73 -0.37 23.45
C GLY A 259 10.13 -0.60 22.89
N LEU A 260 10.27 -0.69 21.56
CA LEU A 260 11.57 -0.84 20.88
C LEU A 260 12.28 0.51 20.68
N VAL A 261 11.53 1.60 20.77
CA VAL A 261 12.02 2.98 20.79
C VAL A 261 11.39 3.73 21.95
N GLU A 262 12.02 4.84 22.32
CA GLU A 262 11.58 5.78 23.35
C GLU A 262 11.64 7.22 22.82
N GLU A 263 10.77 8.07 23.35
CA GLU A 263 10.78 9.51 23.07
C GLU A 263 11.78 10.22 23.99
N VAL A 264 12.65 11.04 23.40
CA VAL A 264 13.61 11.89 24.11
C VAL A 264 13.45 13.31 23.58
N GLY A 265 12.61 14.11 24.25
CA GLY A 265 12.16 15.41 23.73
C GLY A 265 11.35 15.23 22.44
N ASN A 266 11.75 15.90 21.36
CA ASN A 266 11.12 15.77 20.04
C ASN A 266 11.74 14.68 19.14
N LYS A 267 12.55 13.78 19.72
CA LYS A 267 13.31 12.75 19.00
C LYS A 267 12.88 11.36 19.43
N LEU A 268 13.05 10.40 18.52
CA LEU A 268 12.97 8.98 18.82
C LEU A 268 14.38 8.39 18.94
N LYS A 269 14.59 7.57 19.96
CA LYS A 269 15.83 6.85 20.26
C LYS A 269 15.52 5.37 20.42
N ILE A 270 16.46 4.49 20.08
CA ILE A 270 16.32 3.07 20.38
C ILE A 270 16.35 2.84 21.91
N SER A 271 15.41 2.05 22.42
CA SER A 271 15.36 1.69 23.84
C SER A 271 16.33 0.54 24.16
N GLU A 272 16.53 0.21 25.44
CA GLU A 272 17.28 -0.98 25.85
C GLU A 272 16.65 -2.26 25.28
N ARG A 273 15.32 -2.35 25.29
CA ARG A 273 14.58 -3.47 24.66
C ARG A 273 14.83 -3.52 23.15
N GLY A 274 14.86 -2.37 22.48
CA GLY A 274 15.20 -2.29 21.06
C GLY A 274 16.61 -2.78 20.76
N LEU A 275 17.58 -2.42 21.61
CA LEU A 275 18.96 -2.92 21.51
C LEU A 275 19.04 -4.43 21.74
N ALA A 276 18.35 -4.94 22.75
CA ALA A 276 18.25 -6.37 23.04
C ALA A 276 17.59 -7.14 21.89
N PHE A 277 16.56 -6.57 21.26
CA PHE A 277 15.93 -7.13 20.06
C PHE A 277 16.94 -7.22 18.91
N LEU A 278 17.64 -6.12 18.60
CA LEU A 278 18.63 -6.11 17.53
C LEU A 278 19.83 -7.04 17.80
N ALA A 279 20.14 -7.34 19.07
CA ALA A 279 21.15 -8.35 19.41
C ALA A 279 20.72 -9.79 19.05
N ARG A 280 19.43 -10.02 18.82
CA ARG A 280 18.83 -11.28 18.35
C ARG A 280 18.51 -11.27 16.85
N VAL A 281 18.84 -10.19 16.16
CA VAL A 281 18.66 -10.05 14.71
C VAL A 281 20.00 -10.13 14.01
N HIS A 282 20.08 -10.89 12.93
CA HIS A 282 21.30 -11.07 12.18
C HIS A 282 21.71 -9.72 11.56
N PRO A 283 22.98 -9.27 11.71
CA PRO A 283 23.41 -7.98 11.15
C PRO A 283 23.20 -7.85 9.63
N GLY A 284 23.24 -8.96 8.90
CA GLY A 284 22.91 -9.02 7.47
C GLY A 284 21.45 -8.68 7.12
N CYS A 285 20.56 -8.55 8.10
CA CYS A 285 19.21 -8.02 7.90
C CYS A 285 19.15 -6.48 7.85
N GLU A 286 20.28 -5.79 8.06
CA GLU A 286 20.40 -4.35 7.80
C GLU A 286 20.54 -4.12 6.29
N ASP A 287 19.55 -3.47 5.69
CA ASP A 287 19.55 -3.04 4.29
C ASP A 287 19.03 -1.59 4.19
N PRO A 288 19.91 -0.58 4.33
CA PRO A 288 19.51 0.81 4.18
C PRO A 288 19.12 1.14 2.74
N ARG A 289 19.51 0.31 1.75
CA ARG A 289 19.20 0.48 0.33
C ARG A 289 17.90 -0.21 -0.09
N LEU A 290 17.18 -0.85 0.83
CA LEU A 290 15.93 -1.54 0.57
C LEU A 290 14.95 -0.74 -0.31
N PRO A 291 14.70 0.58 -0.12
CA PRO A 291 13.83 1.34 -1.01
C PRO A 291 14.28 1.39 -2.47
N LEU A 292 15.59 1.41 -2.73
CA LEU A 292 16.14 1.42 -4.09
C LEU A 292 15.98 0.05 -4.73
N ARG A 293 16.31 -1.02 -3.99
CA ARG A 293 16.12 -2.40 -4.44
C ARG A 293 14.66 -2.68 -4.79
N LEU A 294 13.74 -2.20 -3.96
CA LEU A 294 12.30 -2.33 -4.25
C LEU A 294 11.90 -1.55 -5.48
N ARG A 295 12.42 -0.35 -5.67
CA ARG A 295 12.14 0.46 -6.87
C ARG A 295 12.65 -0.22 -8.14
N GLU A 296 13.90 -0.68 -8.14
CA GLU A 296 14.50 -1.44 -9.25
C GLU A 296 13.68 -2.71 -9.56
N GLY A 297 13.22 -3.40 -8.51
CA GLY A 297 12.33 -4.54 -8.64
C GLY A 297 10.97 -4.18 -9.25
N MET A 298 10.37 -3.06 -8.85
CA MET A 298 9.09 -2.57 -9.37
C MET A 298 9.18 -2.16 -10.85
N GLU A 299 10.24 -1.46 -11.23
CA GLU A 299 10.45 -0.95 -12.60
C GLU A 299 10.61 -2.08 -13.63
N ASN A 300 11.19 -3.22 -13.22
CA ASN A 300 11.50 -4.34 -14.11
C ASN A 300 10.56 -5.55 -13.93
N TRP A 301 9.41 -5.37 -13.29
CA TRP A 301 8.46 -6.45 -13.07
C TRP A 301 7.77 -6.90 -14.38
N PRO A 302 7.61 -8.22 -14.65
CA PRO A 302 7.86 -9.37 -13.77
C PRO A 302 9.26 -9.98 -13.87
N ALA A 303 10.13 -9.49 -14.75
CA ALA A 303 11.48 -10.06 -14.96
C ALA A 303 12.37 -9.97 -13.71
N SER A 304 12.10 -9.03 -12.82
CA SER A 304 12.78 -8.88 -11.53
C SER A 304 12.37 -9.89 -10.44
N LYS A 305 11.30 -10.68 -10.64
CA LYS A 305 10.78 -11.60 -9.62
C LYS A 305 11.85 -12.57 -9.08
N PRO A 306 12.66 -13.26 -9.91
CA PRO A 306 13.71 -14.14 -9.40
C PRO A 306 14.75 -13.42 -8.54
N ALA A 307 15.12 -12.18 -8.88
CA ALA A 307 16.08 -11.40 -8.10
C ALA A 307 15.51 -11.00 -6.72
N LEU A 308 14.21 -10.69 -6.64
CA LEU A 308 13.55 -10.43 -5.37
C LEU A 308 13.39 -11.70 -4.53
N GLU A 309 13.12 -12.86 -5.14
CA GLU A 309 13.11 -14.17 -4.47
C GLU A 309 14.49 -14.52 -3.89
N SER A 310 15.57 -14.35 -4.67
CA SER A 310 16.93 -14.55 -4.18
C SER A 310 17.25 -13.63 -3.00
N TYR A 311 16.88 -12.35 -3.10
CA TYR A 311 17.06 -11.40 -2.00
C TYR A 311 16.35 -11.83 -0.72
N LEU A 312 15.05 -12.19 -0.80
CA LEU A 312 14.29 -12.64 0.36
C LEU A 312 14.87 -13.94 0.94
N THR A 313 15.30 -14.85 0.06
CA THR A 313 15.93 -16.11 0.47
C THR A 313 17.20 -15.86 1.27
N GLU A 314 18.12 -15.05 0.76
CA GLU A 314 19.37 -14.71 1.44
C GLU A 314 19.09 -14.01 2.78
N PHE A 315 18.24 -12.98 2.75
CA PHE A 315 17.89 -12.18 3.92
C PHE A 315 17.33 -13.03 5.07
N PHE A 316 16.36 -13.91 4.78
CA PHE A 316 15.69 -14.70 5.82
C PHE A 316 16.45 -15.97 6.21
N THR A 317 17.24 -16.57 5.32
CA THR A 317 18.13 -17.69 5.68
C THR A 317 19.08 -17.28 6.79
N LEU A 318 19.70 -16.11 6.69
CA LEU A 318 20.60 -15.59 7.72
C LEU A 318 19.92 -15.47 9.09
N GLN A 319 18.68 -14.95 9.11
CA GLN A 319 17.93 -14.81 10.35
C GLN A 319 17.48 -16.16 10.92
N PHE A 320 17.04 -17.09 10.07
CA PHE A 320 16.62 -18.42 10.53
C PHE A 320 17.78 -19.23 11.11
N GLU A 321 18.97 -19.17 10.52
CA GLU A 321 20.17 -19.78 11.11
C GLU A 321 20.51 -19.16 12.47
N MET A 322 20.40 -17.83 12.61
CA MET A 322 20.59 -17.18 13.91
C MET A 322 19.54 -17.63 14.94
N ASN A 323 18.29 -17.81 14.54
CA ASN A 323 17.22 -18.28 15.43
C ASN A 323 17.49 -19.70 15.97
N LYS A 324 18.08 -20.59 15.18
CA LYS A 324 18.46 -21.94 15.65
C LYS A 324 19.47 -21.86 16.80
N GLY A 325 20.44 -20.96 16.69
CA GLY A 325 21.44 -20.73 17.75
C GLY A 325 20.86 -20.09 19.02
N LEU A 326 19.69 -19.45 18.95
CA LEU A 326 19.00 -18.88 20.12
C LEU A 326 18.10 -19.89 20.83
N GLN A 327 17.81 -21.04 20.21
CA GLN A 327 16.97 -22.11 20.76
C GLN A 327 17.76 -23.28 21.35
N ALA A 328 19.06 -23.34 21.07
CA ALA A 328 20.02 -24.27 21.66
C ALA A 328 20.54 -23.76 23.00
#